data_AF-A0AAU2VFM2-F1
#
_entry.id   AF-A0AAU2VFM2-F1
#
_cell.length_a   1.000
_cell.length_b   1.000
_cell.length_c   1.000
_cell.angle_alpha   90.00
_cell.angle_beta   90.00
_cell.angle_gamma   90.00
#
_symmetry.space_group_name_H-M   'P 1'
#
loop_
_entity.id
_entity.type
_entity.pdbx_description
1 polymer ?
#
loop_
_entity_poly.entity_id
_entity_poly.type
_entity_poly.pdbx_seq_one_letter_code
_entity_poly.pdbx_strand_id
1 'polypeptide(L)'
;MPSLDDTVRHVPRRAVRLYLSKWPGYAAAAWGFLFAVPSFVWATGSTFGAQSTVSPSLVKLGRDGVPWFVAVLVVTGFLKLFGALIGIGLTRPWGSRISRLMVFCGGGAATLLTWHGGLFVVHGVLVEAGAVSAEPDLAALTAWYLYLWGPWFIVGGLAFAGATALYVRQRDDRGKLRLYGTVGALGALVLSVASTATGIG
;
A
#
# COMPACT_ATOMS: atom_id res chain seq x y z
N MET A 1 -18.00 50.70 -28.06
CA MET A 1 -18.25 50.14 -26.73
C MET A 1 -17.93 48.64 -26.76
N PRO A 2 -16.82 48.18 -26.16
CA PRO A 2 -16.49 46.76 -26.09
C PRO A 2 -17.38 46.05 -25.06
N SER A 3 -17.97 44.91 -25.41
CA SER A 3 -18.85 44.12 -24.55
C SER A 3 -18.09 43.47 -23.39
N LEU A 4 -18.62 43.62 -22.18
CA LEU A 4 -18.04 43.15 -20.90
C LEU A 4 -18.30 41.66 -20.60
N ASP A 5 -18.40 40.79 -21.62
CA ASP A 5 -18.84 39.38 -21.42
C ASP A 5 -17.73 38.30 -21.51
N ASP A 6 -16.47 38.67 -21.80
CA ASP A 6 -15.40 37.68 -22.08
C ASP A 6 -14.49 37.34 -20.88
N THR A 7 -14.98 37.36 -19.64
CA THR A 7 -14.15 37.02 -18.46
C THR A 7 -14.62 35.83 -17.63
N VAL A 8 -15.41 34.93 -18.22
CA VAL A 8 -15.50 33.57 -17.67
C VAL A 8 -14.18 32.86 -17.97
N ARG A 9 -13.23 32.95 -17.03
CA ARG A 9 -12.01 32.12 -17.04
C ARG A 9 -12.45 30.66 -17.15
N HIS A 10 -12.42 30.12 -18.35
CA HIS A 10 -12.44 28.68 -18.56
C HIS A 10 -11.18 28.14 -17.90
N VAL A 11 -11.29 27.75 -16.62
CA VAL A 11 -10.33 26.85 -16.02
C VAL A 11 -10.29 25.66 -16.97
N PRO A 12 -9.18 25.41 -17.69
CA PRO A 12 -9.19 24.40 -18.73
C PRO A 12 -9.50 23.09 -18.02
N ARG A 13 -10.64 22.46 -18.32
CA ARG A 13 -11.05 21.17 -17.74
C ARG A 13 -9.90 20.15 -17.76
N ARG A 14 -8.99 20.29 -18.73
CA ARG A 14 -7.72 19.56 -18.88
C ARG A 14 -6.74 19.74 -17.71
N ALA A 15 -6.54 20.97 -17.20
CA ALA A 15 -5.64 21.24 -16.08
C ALA A 15 -6.17 20.65 -14.77
N VAL A 16 -7.48 20.78 -14.52
CA VAL A 16 -8.14 20.14 -13.35
C VAL A 16 -8.07 18.61 -13.46
N ARG A 17 -8.27 18.05 -14.66
CA ARG A 17 -8.12 16.59 -14.90
C ARG A 17 -6.69 16.10 -14.68
N LEU A 18 -5.68 16.89 -15.05
CA LEU A 18 -4.27 16.57 -14.83
C LEU A 18 -3.88 16.65 -13.34
N TYR A 19 -4.43 17.62 -12.61
CA TYR A 19 -4.22 17.74 -11.16
C TYR A 19 -4.89 16.58 -10.40
N LEU A 20 -6.14 16.27 -10.73
CA LEU A 20 -6.86 15.10 -10.21
C LEU A 20 -6.18 13.78 -10.60
N SER A 21 -5.52 13.73 -11.76
CA SER A 21 -4.83 12.52 -12.22
C SER A 21 -3.55 12.20 -11.42
N LYS A 22 -3.02 13.13 -10.62
CA LYS A 22 -1.84 12.89 -9.78
C LYS A 22 -2.19 12.50 -8.35
N TRP A 23 -3.44 12.72 -7.93
CA TRP A 23 -3.92 12.43 -6.58
C TRP A 23 -3.62 10.99 -6.13
N PRO A 24 -3.82 9.94 -6.93
CA PRO A 24 -3.56 8.57 -6.48
C PRO A 24 -2.10 8.31 -6.13
N GLY A 25 -1.16 8.97 -6.82
CA GLY A 25 0.27 8.86 -6.50
C GLY A 25 0.62 9.53 -5.17
N TYR A 26 0.02 10.69 -4.88
CA TYR A 26 0.16 11.34 -3.57
C TYR A 26 -0.55 10.56 -2.46
N ALA A 27 -1.71 9.96 -2.74
CA ALA A 27 -2.40 9.10 -1.80
C ALA A 27 -1.55 7.87 -1.45
N ALA A 28 -0.95 7.20 -2.45
CA ALA A 28 -0.02 6.10 -2.24
C ALA A 28 1.26 6.54 -1.47
N ALA A 29 1.73 7.76 -1.71
CA ALA A 29 2.87 8.31 -0.98
C ALA A 29 2.55 8.60 0.50
N ALA A 30 1.45 9.30 0.75
CA ALA A 30 0.95 9.56 2.09
C ALA A 30 0.67 8.25 2.84
N TRP A 31 0.11 7.27 2.14
CA TRP A 31 -0.10 5.92 2.64
C TRP A 31 1.19 5.27 3.14
N GLY A 32 2.22 5.21 2.29
CA GLY A 32 3.51 4.64 2.65
C GLY A 32 4.17 5.36 3.83
N PHE A 33 4.05 6.68 3.89
CA PHE A 33 4.61 7.48 4.97
C PHE A 33 3.88 7.24 6.31
N LEU A 34 2.55 7.26 6.29
CA LEU A 34 1.72 6.98 7.47
C LEU A 34 1.97 5.57 8.02
N PHE A 35 2.23 4.60 7.14
CA PHE A 35 2.53 3.23 7.54
C PHE A 35 3.97 3.08 8.08
N ALA A 36 4.91 3.89 7.61
CA ALA A 36 6.31 3.83 8.02
C ALA A 36 6.50 4.34 9.46
N VAL A 37 5.76 5.38 9.87
CA VAL A 37 5.91 6.02 11.18
C VAL A 37 5.75 5.02 12.35
N PRO A 38 4.69 4.19 12.43
CA PRO A 38 4.56 3.18 13.47
C PRO A 38 5.73 2.19 13.50
N SER A 39 6.26 1.78 12.34
CA SER A 39 7.39 0.83 12.28
C SER A 39 8.67 1.39 12.87
N PHE A 40 8.98 2.66 12.62
CA PHE A 40 10.14 3.31 13.25
C PHE A 40 9.90 3.62 14.73
N VAL A 41 8.68 4.00 15.11
CA VAL A 41 8.31 4.22 16.53
C VAL A 41 8.42 2.92 17.32
N TRP A 42 8.00 1.78 16.77
CA TRP A 42 8.12 0.50 17.45
C TRP A 42 9.56 -0.03 17.47
N ALA A 43 10.38 0.31 16.46
CA ALA A 43 11.78 -0.05 16.44
C ALA A 43 12.61 0.61 17.56
N THR A 44 12.15 1.72 18.15
CA THR A 44 12.79 2.33 19.32
C THR A 44 12.34 1.72 20.66
N GLY A 45 11.53 0.65 20.63
CA GLY A 45 10.98 -0.01 21.82
C GLY A 45 9.70 0.65 22.35
N SER A 46 9.21 1.71 21.71
CA SER A 46 7.92 2.30 22.05
C SER A 46 6.79 1.38 21.61
N THR A 47 5.88 1.03 22.52
CA THR A 47 4.70 0.20 22.22
C THR A 47 3.44 1.03 21.98
N PHE A 48 3.60 2.34 21.73
CA PHE A 48 2.50 3.27 21.54
C PHE A 48 1.60 2.82 20.37
N GLY A 49 0.31 2.60 20.66
CA GLY A 49 -0.69 2.05 19.72
C GLY A 49 -0.61 0.54 19.48
N ALA A 50 0.56 -0.09 19.61
CA ALA A 50 0.75 -1.53 19.37
C ALA A 50 -0.01 -2.40 20.39
N GLN A 51 -0.14 -1.94 21.63
CA GLN A 51 -0.82 -2.68 22.71
C GLN A 51 -2.31 -2.95 22.44
N SER A 52 -2.95 -2.15 21.58
CA SER A 52 -4.38 -2.25 21.27
C SER A 52 -4.68 -2.78 19.86
N THR A 53 -3.70 -2.78 18.94
CA THR A 53 -3.91 -3.15 17.53
C THR A 53 -3.01 -4.27 17.00
N VAL A 54 -2.07 -4.77 17.81
CA VAL A 54 -1.08 -5.77 17.41
C VAL A 54 -0.98 -6.87 18.46
N SER A 55 -0.69 -8.10 18.02
CA SER A 55 -0.61 -9.27 18.90
C SER A 55 0.29 -9.03 20.13
N PRO A 56 -0.12 -9.45 21.34
CA PRO A 56 0.66 -9.29 22.57
C PRO A 56 2.08 -9.85 22.48
N SER A 57 2.29 -10.92 21.69
CA SER A 57 3.61 -11.50 21.46
C SER A 57 4.55 -10.56 20.70
N LEU A 58 4.06 -9.88 19.66
CA LEU A 58 4.83 -8.89 18.90
C LEU A 58 5.15 -7.64 19.73
N VAL A 59 4.20 -7.20 20.56
CA VAL A 59 4.39 -6.10 21.51
C VAL A 59 5.52 -6.44 22.48
N LYS A 60 5.58 -7.69 22.97
CA LYS A 60 6.64 -8.16 23.85
C LYS A 60 7.99 -8.18 23.15
N LEU A 61 8.09 -8.70 21.93
CA LEU A 61 9.34 -8.67 21.16
C LEU A 61 9.85 -7.25 20.87
N GLY A 62 8.95 -6.31 20.59
CA GLY A 62 9.30 -4.89 20.40
C GLY A 62 9.80 -4.24 21.69
N ARG A 63 9.12 -4.50 22.81
CA ARG A 63 9.50 -4.01 24.14
C ARG A 63 10.84 -4.58 24.62
N ASP A 64 11.07 -5.86 24.34
CA ASP A 64 12.31 -6.56 24.71
C ASP A 64 13.48 -6.18 23.78
N GLY A 65 13.24 -5.35 22.75
CA GLY A 65 14.28 -4.85 21.85
C GLY A 65 15.01 -5.94 21.09
N VAL A 66 14.32 -7.05 20.80
CA VAL A 66 14.95 -8.26 20.24
C VAL A 66 15.60 -7.91 18.88
N PRO A 67 16.93 -8.10 18.70
CA PRO A 67 17.66 -7.54 17.56
C PRO A 67 17.12 -7.94 16.19
N TRP A 68 16.70 -9.19 16.02
CA TRP A 68 16.13 -9.66 14.75
C TRP A 68 14.76 -9.01 14.46
N PHE A 69 13.95 -8.78 15.50
CA PHE A 69 12.64 -8.16 15.36
C PHE A 69 12.75 -6.67 15.06
N VAL A 70 13.67 -5.97 15.73
CA VAL A 70 14.04 -4.58 15.43
C VAL A 70 14.53 -4.47 13.99
N ALA A 71 15.38 -5.40 13.52
CA ALA A 71 15.82 -5.42 12.14
C ALA A 71 14.65 -5.57 11.15
N VAL A 72 13.68 -6.45 11.44
CA VAL A 72 12.46 -6.59 10.63
C VAL A 72 11.64 -5.29 10.62
N LEU A 73 11.45 -4.63 11.77
CA LEU A 73 10.72 -3.36 11.84
C LEU A 73 11.42 -2.25 11.05
N VAL A 74 12.74 -2.15 11.13
CA VAL A 74 13.53 -1.17 10.39
C VAL A 74 13.47 -1.44 8.88
N VAL A 75 13.69 -2.69 8.46
CA VAL A 75 13.64 -3.10 7.05
C VAL A 75 12.24 -2.85 6.46
N THR A 76 11.18 -3.21 7.20
CA THR A 76 9.81 -2.96 6.75
C THR A 76 9.46 -1.47 6.75
N GLY A 77 10.02 -0.67 7.67
CA GLY A 77 9.94 0.79 7.66
C GLY A 77 10.55 1.39 6.38
N PHE A 78 11.76 0.97 6.03
CA PHE A 78 12.41 1.38 4.77
C PHE A 78 11.63 0.93 3.53
N LEU A 79 11.05 -0.27 3.54
CA LEU A 79 10.22 -0.77 2.45
C LEU A 79 8.98 0.12 2.23
N LYS A 80 8.39 0.63 3.32
CA LYS A 80 7.25 1.56 3.26
C LYS A 80 7.65 2.93 2.73
N LEU A 81 8.83 3.43 3.12
CA LEU A 81 9.41 4.63 2.52
C LEU A 81 9.68 4.44 1.01
N PHE A 82 10.19 3.28 0.62
CA PHE A 82 10.37 2.93 -0.79
C PHE A 82 9.03 2.91 -1.54
N GLY A 83 7.98 2.35 -0.93
CA GLY A 83 6.60 2.46 -1.43
C GLY A 83 6.16 3.91 -1.63
N ALA A 84 6.44 4.78 -0.66
CA ALA A 84 6.11 6.19 -0.77
C ALA A 84 6.86 6.88 -1.93
N LEU A 85 8.15 6.56 -2.12
CA LEU A 85 8.94 7.04 -3.26
C LEU A 85 8.38 6.56 -4.60
N ILE A 86 7.89 5.32 -4.68
CA ILE A 86 7.19 4.82 -5.88
C ILE A 86 5.91 5.62 -6.14
N GLY A 87 5.11 5.88 -5.10
CA GLY A 87 3.90 6.71 -5.19
C GLY A 87 4.20 8.10 -5.76
N ILE A 88 5.24 8.77 -5.26
CA ILE A 88 5.70 10.07 -5.77
C ILE A 88 6.25 9.93 -7.20
N GLY A 89 7.05 8.90 -7.47
CA GLY A 89 7.63 8.65 -8.77
C GLY A 89 6.58 8.45 -9.86
N LEU A 90 5.45 7.81 -9.54
CA LEU A 90 4.31 7.65 -10.46
C LEU A 90 3.56 8.96 -10.76
N THR A 91 3.90 10.09 -10.13
CA THR A 91 3.31 11.41 -10.44
C THR A 91 4.05 12.21 -11.51
N ARG A 92 5.29 11.80 -11.86
CA ARG A 92 6.18 12.55 -12.76
C ARG A 92 6.62 11.72 -13.96
N PRO A 93 6.77 12.31 -15.15
CA PRO A 93 7.28 11.58 -16.30
C PRO A 93 8.79 11.32 -16.15
N TRP A 94 9.19 10.05 -16.16
CA TRP A 94 10.57 9.57 -16.22
C TRP A 94 10.97 9.01 -17.60
N GLY A 95 12.26 8.71 -17.79
CA GLY A 95 12.74 7.94 -18.93
C GLY A 95 12.18 6.51 -18.98
N SER A 96 12.38 5.78 -20.09
CA SER A 96 11.71 4.49 -20.32
C SER A 96 12.12 3.39 -19.32
N ARG A 97 13.38 3.38 -18.84
CA ARG A 97 13.86 2.39 -17.85
C ARG A 97 13.21 2.59 -16.48
N ILE A 98 13.25 3.82 -15.97
CA ILE A 98 12.66 4.18 -14.67
C ILE A 98 11.14 3.99 -14.70
N SER A 99 10.49 4.34 -15.81
CA SER A 99 9.04 4.13 -15.99
C SER A 99 8.65 2.66 -15.89
N ARG A 100 9.45 1.75 -16.47
CA ARG A 100 9.22 0.31 -16.39
C ARG A 100 9.37 -0.20 -14.96
N LEU A 101 10.42 0.23 -14.26
CA LEU A 101 10.65 -0.13 -12.86
C LEU A 101 9.52 0.37 -11.95
N MET A 102 9.10 1.63 -12.11
CA MET A 102 8.00 2.23 -11.34
C MET A 102 6.68 1.47 -11.53
N VAL A 103 6.36 1.07 -12.77
CA VAL A 103 5.12 0.34 -13.07
C VAL A 103 5.20 -1.11 -12.58
N PHE A 104 6.35 -1.76 -12.68
CA PHE A 104 6.60 -3.08 -12.09
C PHE A 104 6.42 -3.05 -10.57
N CYS A 105 7.11 -2.13 -9.88
CA CYS A 105 7.01 -1.98 -8.43
C CYS A 105 5.61 -1.55 -7.99
N GLY A 106 4.96 -0.64 -8.73
CA GLY A 106 3.60 -0.19 -8.44
C GLY A 106 2.56 -1.31 -8.61
N GLY A 107 2.68 -2.13 -9.64
CA GLY A 107 1.83 -3.32 -9.84
C GLY A 107 2.04 -4.39 -8.77
N GLY A 108 3.31 -4.64 -8.39
CA GLY A 108 3.65 -5.56 -7.31
C GLY A 108 3.12 -5.07 -5.95
N ALA A 109 3.35 -3.80 -5.60
CA ALA A 109 2.84 -3.19 -4.38
C ALA A 109 1.31 -3.25 -4.32
N ALA A 110 0.62 -2.85 -5.40
CA ALA A 110 -0.84 -2.91 -5.48
C ALA A 110 -1.36 -4.33 -5.19
N THR A 111 -0.71 -5.34 -5.76
CA THR A 111 -1.10 -6.74 -5.58
C THR A 111 -0.84 -7.23 -4.17
N LEU A 112 0.35 -7.00 -3.62
CA LEU A 112 0.70 -7.41 -2.25
C LEU A 112 -0.26 -6.78 -1.23
N LEU A 113 -0.48 -5.47 -1.32
CA LEU A 113 -1.36 -4.74 -0.42
C LEU A 113 -2.81 -5.25 -0.50
N THR A 114 -3.34 -5.41 -1.72
CA THR A 114 -4.73 -5.86 -1.91
C THR A 114 -4.90 -7.32 -1.51
N TRP A 115 -3.96 -8.19 -1.88
CA TRP A 115 -3.97 -9.61 -1.54
C TRP A 115 -3.89 -9.82 -0.03
N HIS A 116 -2.91 -9.19 0.61
CA HIS A 116 -2.71 -9.32 2.06
C HIS A 116 -3.87 -8.70 2.86
N GLY A 117 -4.38 -7.55 2.43
CA GLY A 117 -5.59 -6.97 3.01
C GLY A 117 -6.83 -7.85 2.84
N GLY A 118 -6.98 -8.49 1.67
CA GLY A 118 -8.04 -9.46 1.40
C GLY A 118 -7.95 -10.70 2.28
N LEU A 119 -6.75 -11.23 2.51
CA LEU A 119 -6.53 -12.35 3.43
C LEU A 119 -6.96 -12.01 4.86
N PHE A 120 -6.65 -10.81 5.35
CA PHE A 120 -7.11 -10.37 6.68
C PHE A 120 -8.63 -10.29 6.76
N VAL A 121 -9.30 -9.79 5.71
CA VAL A 121 -10.76 -9.70 5.68
C VAL A 121 -11.38 -11.11 5.63
N VAL A 122 -10.88 -11.99 4.76
CA VAL A 122 -11.40 -13.36 4.64
C VAL A 122 -11.22 -14.13 5.95
N HIS A 123 -10.03 -14.06 6.55
CA HIS A 123 -9.77 -14.71 7.83
C HIS A 123 -10.67 -14.15 8.95
N GLY A 124 -10.80 -12.82 9.01
CA GLY A 124 -11.68 -12.18 9.99
C GLY A 124 -13.14 -12.60 9.86
N VAL A 125 -13.68 -12.63 8.65
CA VAL A 125 -15.05 -13.08 8.37
C VAL A 125 -15.23 -14.56 8.72
N LEU A 126 -14.25 -15.42 8.43
CA LEU A 126 -14.30 -16.84 8.78
C LEU A 126 -14.35 -17.07 10.29
N VAL A 127 -13.62 -16.26 11.06
CA VAL A 127 -13.64 -16.31 12.53
C VAL A 127 -14.97 -15.78 13.08
N GLU A 128 -15.47 -14.63 12.59
CA GLU A 128 -16.78 -14.10 13.02
C GLU A 128 -17.95 -15.03 12.65
N ALA A 129 -17.87 -15.71 11.51
CA ALA A 129 -18.86 -16.70 11.09
C ALA A 129 -18.79 -18.02 11.89
N GLY A 130 -17.81 -18.16 12.80
CA GLY A 130 -17.61 -19.38 13.58
C GLY A 130 -17.08 -20.57 12.78
N ALA A 131 -16.64 -20.36 11.53
CA ALA A 131 -16.06 -21.40 10.69
C ALA A 131 -14.62 -21.75 11.08
N VAL A 132 -13.92 -20.84 11.77
CA VAL A 132 -12.58 -21.03 12.33
C VAL A 132 -12.57 -20.61 13.79
N SER A 133 -12.14 -21.52 14.67
CA SER A 133 -12.03 -21.25 16.10
C SER A 133 -10.79 -20.40 16.38
N ALA A 134 -11.00 -19.15 16.83
CA ALA A 134 -9.93 -18.31 17.38
C ALA A 134 -10.00 -18.33 18.91
N GLU A 135 -8.85 -18.39 19.58
CA GLU A 135 -8.80 -18.20 21.04
C GLU A 135 -9.39 -16.82 21.43
N PRO A 136 -10.03 -16.69 22.60
CA PRO A 136 -10.72 -15.45 23.00
C PRO A 136 -9.83 -14.20 22.96
N ASP A 137 -8.55 -14.34 23.33
CA ASP A 137 -7.56 -13.25 23.26
C ASP A 137 -7.18 -12.87 21.82
N LEU A 138 -7.35 -13.79 20.87
CA LEU A 138 -7.08 -13.59 19.45
C LEU A 138 -8.31 -13.05 18.70
N ALA A 139 -9.52 -13.25 19.23
CA ALA A 139 -10.76 -12.78 18.60
C ALA A 139 -10.85 -11.23 18.58
N ALA A 140 -10.49 -10.57 19.68
CA ALA A 140 -10.42 -9.10 19.74
C ALA A 140 -9.39 -8.55 18.76
N LEU A 141 -8.27 -9.25 18.59
CA LEU A 141 -7.23 -8.90 17.64
C LEU A 141 -7.69 -9.12 16.19
N THR A 142 -8.42 -10.20 15.95
CA THR A 142 -8.99 -10.54 14.64
C THR A 142 -9.97 -9.46 14.15
N ALA A 143 -10.77 -8.88 15.05
CA ALA A 143 -11.63 -7.75 14.72
C ALA A 143 -10.83 -6.51 14.25
N TRP A 144 -9.70 -6.20 14.88
CA TRP A 144 -8.81 -5.13 14.40
C TRP A 144 -8.21 -5.44 13.03
N TYR A 145 -7.81 -6.69 12.79
CA TYR A 145 -7.32 -7.09 11.46
C TYR A 145 -8.41 -7.01 10.39
N LEU A 146 -9.65 -7.37 10.74
CA LEU A 146 -10.80 -7.35 9.84
C LEU A 146 -11.28 -5.93 9.50
N TYR A 147 -11.52 -5.09 10.51
CA TYR A 147 -12.19 -3.80 10.31
C TYR A 147 -11.24 -2.65 10.04
N LEU A 148 -10.03 -2.71 10.60
CA LEU A 148 -9.04 -1.64 10.42
C LEU A 148 -7.98 -2.05 9.41
N TRP A 149 -7.19 -3.09 9.70
CA TRP A 149 -6.00 -3.37 8.90
C TRP A 149 -6.33 -3.84 7.50
N GLY A 150 -7.23 -4.80 7.32
CA GLY A 150 -7.61 -5.35 6.01
C GLY A 150 -8.09 -4.26 5.03
N PRO A 151 -9.15 -3.50 5.37
CA PRO A 151 -9.64 -2.38 4.57
C PRO A 151 -8.56 -1.32 4.35
N TRP A 152 -7.75 -1.05 5.36
CA TRP A 152 -6.61 -0.14 5.22
C TRP A 152 -5.66 -0.67 4.12
N PHE A 153 -5.10 -1.87 4.24
CA PHE A 153 -4.22 -2.47 3.23
C PHE A 153 -4.83 -2.45 1.81
N ILE A 154 -6.14 -2.76 1.68
CA ILE A 154 -6.86 -2.69 0.41
C ILE A 154 -6.88 -1.27 -0.16
N VAL A 155 -7.18 -0.25 0.66
CA VAL A 155 -7.18 1.16 0.24
C VAL A 155 -5.79 1.56 -0.28
N GLY A 156 -4.73 1.16 0.41
CA GLY A 156 -3.35 1.36 -0.06
C GLY A 156 -3.09 0.68 -1.40
N GLY A 157 -3.48 -0.59 -1.55
CA GLY A 157 -3.34 -1.36 -2.79
C GLY A 157 -4.07 -0.71 -3.97
N LEU A 158 -5.31 -0.25 -3.75
CA LEU A 158 -6.10 0.47 -4.74
C LEU A 158 -5.47 1.83 -5.12
N ALA A 159 -4.86 2.54 -4.17
CA ALA A 159 -4.14 3.77 -4.46
C ALA A 159 -2.93 3.51 -5.40
N PHE A 160 -2.13 2.47 -5.13
CA PHE A 160 -1.03 2.06 -6.01
C PHE A 160 -1.52 1.57 -7.38
N ALA A 161 -2.63 0.83 -7.43
CA ALA A 161 -3.24 0.38 -8.68
C ALA A 161 -3.71 1.58 -9.51
N GLY A 162 -4.40 2.53 -8.89
CA GLY A 162 -4.85 3.77 -9.53
C GLY A 162 -3.70 4.63 -10.03
N ALA A 163 -2.65 4.83 -9.22
CA ALA A 163 -1.46 5.56 -9.60
C ALA A 163 -0.76 4.92 -10.80
N THR A 164 -0.59 3.60 -10.78
CA THR A 164 0.03 2.83 -11.86
C THR A 164 -0.79 2.88 -13.14
N ALA A 165 -2.11 2.69 -13.04
CA ALA A 165 -3.01 2.72 -14.19
C ALA A 165 -3.04 4.10 -14.87
N LEU A 166 -3.10 5.18 -14.08
CA LEU A 166 -3.04 6.54 -14.62
C LEU A 166 -1.69 6.85 -15.26
N TYR A 167 -0.59 6.45 -14.62
CA TYR A 167 0.76 6.63 -15.16
C TYR A 167 0.92 5.95 -16.53
N VAL A 168 0.44 4.71 -16.66
CA VAL A 168 0.48 3.94 -17.92
C VAL A 168 -0.43 4.56 -18.99
N ARG A 169 -1.60 5.08 -18.60
CA ARG A 169 -2.55 5.73 -19.55
C ARG A 169 -2.01 7.01 -20.17
N GLN A 170 -1.12 7.70 -19.49
CA GLN A 170 -0.52 8.96 -19.96
C GLN A 170 0.71 8.76 -20.86
N ARG A 171 1.10 7.52 -21.16
CA ARG A 171 2.31 7.20 -21.95
C ARG A 171 1.96 6.59 -23.29
N ASP A 172 2.71 6.98 -24.31
CA ASP A 172 2.58 6.44 -25.68
C ASP A 172 2.94 4.94 -25.73
N ASP A 173 3.92 4.50 -24.93
CA ASP A 173 4.36 3.10 -24.80
C ASP A 173 3.49 2.24 -23.86
N ARG A 174 2.18 2.50 -23.82
CA ARG A 174 1.24 1.85 -22.88
C ARG A 174 1.29 0.32 -22.89
N GLY A 175 1.47 -0.31 -24.05
CA GLY A 175 1.48 -1.78 -24.17
C GLY A 175 2.65 -2.42 -23.42
N LYS A 176 3.86 -1.87 -23.59
CA LYS A 176 5.07 -2.36 -22.90
C LYS A 176 4.95 -2.12 -21.40
N LEU A 177 4.50 -0.93 -20.98
CA LEU A 177 4.37 -0.63 -19.55
C LEU A 177 3.31 -1.50 -18.86
N ARG A 178 2.18 -1.80 -19.52
CA ARG A 178 1.18 -2.75 -18.99
C ARG A 178 1.79 -4.11 -18.71
N LEU A 179 2.59 -4.64 -19.64
CA LEU A 179 3.26 -5.93 -19.44
C LEU A 179 4.13 -5.92 -18.18
N TYR A 180 4.96 -4.89 -17.97
CA TYR A 180 5.78 -4.79 -16.75
C TYR A 180 4.94 -4.69 -15.47
N GLY A 181 3.81 -3.98 -15.53
CA GLY A 181 2.87 -3.90 -14.40
C GLY A 181 2.24 -5.25 -14.07
N THR A 182 1.80 -5.98 -15.11
CA THR A 182 1.26 -7.34 -14.96
C THR A 182 2.31 -8.32 -14.46
N VAL A 183 3.54 -8.25 -14.97
CA VAL A 183 4.65 -9.09 -14.51
C VAL A 183 4.98 -8.79 -13.04
N GLY A 184 4.99 -7.52 -12.64
CA GLY A 184 5.15 -7.13 -11.23
C GLY A 184 4.03 -7.66 -10.34
N ALA A 185 2.78 -7.54 -10.78
CA ALA A 185 1.62 -8.05 -10.08
C ALA A 185 1.65 -9.58 -9.92
N LEU A 186 1.85 -10.31 -11.02
CA LEU A 186 1.92 -11.77 -11.02
C LEU A 186 3.12 -12.28 -10.21
N GLY A 187 4.29 -11.68 -10.37
CA GLY A 187 5.48 -12.05 -9.61
C GLY A 187 5.25 -11.87 -8.11
N ALA A 188 4.62 -10.77 -7.71
CA ALA A 188 4.30 -10.51 -6.32
C ALA A 188 3.24 -11.46 -5.77
N LEU A 189 2.22 -11.82 -6.58
CA LEU A 189 1.21 -12.80 -6.21
C LEU A 189 1.83 -14.20 -6.02
N VAL A 190 2.63 -14.66 -6.98
CA VAL A 190 3.32 -15.97 -6.91
C VAL A 190 4.23 -16.01 -5.70
N LEU A 191 5.02 -14.97 -5.46
CA LEU A 191 5.90 -14.87 -4.29
C LEU A 191 5.08 -14.91 -2.99
N SER A 192 3.96 -14.19 -2.93
CA SER A 192 3.09 -14.20 -1.76
C SER A 192 2.46 -15.56 -1.51
N VAL A 193 1.93 -16.21 -2.55
CA VAL A 193 1.33 -17.55 -2.44
C VAL A 193 2.38 -18.59 -2.03
N ALA A 194 3.58 -18.52 -2.62
CA ALA A 194 4.69 -19.39 -2.24
C ALA A 194 5.08 -19.21 -0.77
N SER A 195 5.16 -17.97 -0.29
CA SER A 195 5.45 -17.66 1.12
C SER A 195 4.39 -18.20 2.08
N THR A 196 3.11 -18.09 1.72
CA THR A 196 2.00 -18.65 2.51
C THR A 196 2.04 -20.18 2.50
N ALA A 197 2.34 -20.80 1.36
CA ALA A 197 2.41 -22.25 1.22
C ALA A 197 3.61 -22.87 1.97
N THR A 198 4.72 -22.13 2.14
CA THR A 198 5.90 -22.57 2.89
C THR A 198 5.82 -22.28 4.39
N GLY A 199 4.74 -21.66 4.88
CA GLY A 199 4.55 -21.34 6.31
C GLY A 199 5.42 -20.19 6.83
N ILE A 200 5.95 -19.35 5.92
CA ILE A 200 6.78 -18.18 6.26
C ILE A 200 5.92 -16.89 6.30
N GLY A 201 4.69 -16.95 5.78
CA GLY A 201 3.76 -15.81 5.66
C GLY A 201 2.80 -15.64 6.82
#